data_AF-A0A1X2CCY5-F1
#
_entry.id   AF-A0A1X2CCY5-F1
#
_cell.length_a   1.000
_cell.length_b   1.000
_cell.length_c   1.000
_cell.angle_alpha   90.00
_cell.angle_beta   90.00
_cell.angle_gamma   90.00
#
_symmetry.space_group_name_H-M   'P 1'
#
loop_
_entity.id
_entity.type
_entity.pdbx_description
1 polymer ?
#
loop_
_entity_poly.entity_id
_entity_poly.type
_entity_poly.pdbx_seq_one_letter_code
_entity_poly.pdbx_strand_id
1 'polypeptide(L)'
;MSQIMYNYPAMLAHAGDMAGYAGTMQGLGADISAEQAALSNAWQGDTGMTYQTWQAQWNQAMEDLVRAYQSMASTHEANTMAMMARDQAEAAKWGG
;
A
#
# COMPACT_ATOMS: atom_id res chain seq x y z
N MET A 1 31.06 21.04 1.79
CA MET A 1 29.65 20.98 1.34
C MET A 1 29.22 19.53 1.46
N SER A 2 28.43 19.19 2.49
CA SER A 2 27.92 17.83 2.65
C SER A 2 27.03 17.47 1.46
N GLN A 3 27.21 16.26 0.93
CA GLN A 3 26.37 15.65 -0.10
C GLN A 3 24.89 15.92 0.18
N ILE A 4 24.12 16.26 -0.86
CA ILE A 4 22.66 16.19 -0.84
C ILE A 4 22.30 14.77 -0.39
N MET A 5 21.84 14.63 0.85
CA MET A 5 21.60 13.34 1.50
C MET A 5 20.29 12.69 1.01
N TYR A 6 19.41 13.48 0.39
CA TYR A 6 18.08 13.06 -0.07
C TYR A 6 18.01 12.95 -1.60
N ASN A 7 17.77 11.74 -2.09
CA ASN A 7 17.52 11.48 -3.51
C ASN A 7 16.01 11.53 -3.78
N TYR A 8 15.45 12.74 -3.93
CA TYR A 8 14.02 12.95 -4.16
C TYR A 8 13.45 12.14 -5.34
N PRO A 9 14.12 12.06 -6.51
CA PRO A 9 13.65 11.19 -7.59
C PRO A 9 13.52 9.71 -7.19
N ALA A 10 14.50 9.16 -6.47
CA ALA A 10 14.43 7.76 -6.03
C ALA A 10 13.35 7.53 -4.96
N MET A 11 13.12 8.49 -4.07
CA MET A 11 12.05 8.43 -3.07
C MET A 11 10.66 8.47 -3.72
N LEU A 12 10.46 9.32 -4.74
CA LEU A 12 9.22 9.35 -5.52
C LEU A 12 9.02 8.06 -6.32
N ALA A 13 10.09 7.52 -6.92
CA ALA A 13 10.01 6.22 -7.59
C ALA A 13 9.60 5.12 -6.61
N HIS A 14 10.14 5.13 -5.39
CA HIS A 14 9.77 4.17 -4.35
C HIS A 14 8.29 4.28 -3.94
N ALA A 15 7.74 5.50 -3.82
CA ALA A 15 6.32 5.68 -3.58
C ALA A 15 5.45 5.12 -4.72
N GLY A 16 5.91 5.25 -5.98
CA GLY A 16 5.30 4.61 -7.14
C GLY A 16 5.33 3.07 -7.08
N ASP A 17 6.47 2.49 -6.70
CA ASP A 17 6.60 1.04 -6.50
C ASP A 17 5.65 0.53 -5.41
N MET A 18 5.52 1.28 -4.31
CA MET A 18 4.54 0.98 -3.26
C MET A 18 3.11 0.98 -3.84
N ALA A 19 2.72 1.99 -4.61
CA ALA A 19 1.39 1.98 -5.25
C ALA A 19 1.19 0.72 -6.14
N GLY A 20 2.23 0.27 -6.83
CA GLY A 20 2.23 -1.00 -7.57
C GLY A 20 2.01 -2.23 -6.69
N TYR A 21 2.69 -2.32 -5.54
CA TYR A 21 2.52 -3.43 -4.60
C TYR A 21 1.12 -3.53 -4.01
N ALA A 22 0.41 -2.41 -3.84
CA ALA A 22 -1.00 -2.42 -3.44
C ALA A 22 -1.88 -3.18 -4.46
N GLY A 23 -1.63 -2.98 -5.76
CA GLY A 23 -2.29 -3.74 -6.83
C GLY A 23 -1.97 -5.23 -6.79
N THR A 24 -0.70 -5.58 -6.52
CA THR A 24 -0.29 -6.98 -6.34
C THR A 24 -1.02 -7.63 -5.17
N MET A 25 -1.14 -6.94 -4.02
CA MET A 25 -1.87 -7.46 -2.86
C MET A 25 -3.35 -7.67 -3.16
N GLN A 26 -3.97 -6.75 -3.90
CA GLN A 26 -5.36 -6.91 -4.34
C GLN A 26 -5.55 -8.14 -5.25
N GLY A 27 -4.63 -8.35 -6.20
CA GLY A 27 -4.65 -9.52 -7.09
C GLY A 27 -4.53 -10.83 -6.32
N LEU A 28 -3.51 -10.95 -5.46
CA LEU A 28 -3.32 -12.12 -4.59
C LEU A 28 -4.53 -12.37 -3.70
N GLY A 29 -5.13 -11.30 -3.16
CA GLY A 29 -6.34 -11.39 -2.34
C GLY A 29 -7.54 -11.97 -3.10
N ALA A 30 -7.70 -11.59 -4.36
CA ALA A 30 -8.74 -12.11 -5.24
C ALA A 30 -8.51 -13.58 -5.61
N ASP A 31 -7.27 -13.96 -5.91
CA ASP A 31 -6.90 -15.34 -6.22
C ASP A 31 -7.22 -16.29 -5.04
N ILE A 32 -6.83 -15.90 -3.82
CA ILE A 32 -7.17 -16.67 -2.61
C ILE A 32 -8.69 -16.78 -2.44
N SER A 33 -9.43 -15.69 -2.65
CA SER A 33 -10.91 -15.71 -2.57
C SER A 33 -11.52 -16.70 -3.56
N ALA A 34 -11.01 -16.73 -4.80
CA ALA A 34 -11.46 -17.64 -5.85
C ALA A 34 -11.15 -19.11 -5.51
N GLU A 35 -9.95 -19.41 -5.01
CA GLU A 35 -9.58 -20.76 -4.57
C GLU A 35 -10.47 -21.26 -3.42
N GLN A 36 -10.70 -20.43 -2.42
CA GLN A 36 -11.56 -20.80 -1.29
C GLN A 36 -13.02 -20.97 -1.70
N ALA A 37 -13.50 -20.19 -2.68
CA ALA A 37 -14.83 -20.36 -3.25
C ALA A 37 -15.00 -21.74 -3.91
N ALA A 38 -14.00 -22.19 -4.67
CA ALA A 38 -14.01 -23.52 -5.29
C ALA A 38 -14.01 -24.65 -4.25
N LEU A 39 -13.40 -24.43 -3.08
CA LEU A 39 -13.34 -25.37 -1.97
C LEU A 39 -14.50 -25.24 -0.98
N SER A 40 -15.46 -24.33 -1.20
CA SER A 40 -16.54 -24.02 -0.26
C SER A 40 -17.36 -25.24 0.18
N ASN A 41 -17.55 -26.25 -0.68
CA ASN A 41 -18.24 -27.49 -0.33
C ASN A 41 -17.51 -28.33 0.73
N ALA A 42 -16.20 -28.14 0.91
CA ALA A 42 -15.40 -28.81 1.92
C ALA A 42 -15.44 -28.08 3.28
N TRP A 43 -16.03 -26.89 3.35
CA TRP A 43 -16.24 -26.15 4.58
C TRP A 43 -17.44 -26.73 5.34
N GLN A 44 -17.24 -27.93 5.88
CA GLN A 44 -18.21 -28.66 6.70
C GLN A 44 -17.63 -28.85 8.09
N GLY A 45 -18.40 -28.53 9.14
CA GLY A 45 -18.03 -28.77 10.53
C GLY A 45 -18.34 -27.61 11.47
N ASP A 46 -18.47 -27.91 12.77
CA ASP A 46 -18.74 -26.95 13.86
C ASP A 46 -17.52 -26.09 14.24
N THR A 47 -16.45 -26.08 13.43
CA THR A 47 -15.15 -25.45 13.74
C THR A 47 -15.17 -23.90 13.73
N GLY A 48 -16.35 -23.29 13.72
CA GLY A 48 -16.57 -21.91 14.16
C GLY A 48 -16.70 -20.85 13.07
N MET A 49 -16.30 -21.13 11.82
CA MET A 49 -16.45 -20.17 10.71
C MET A 49 -16.98 -20.83 9.45
N THR A 50 -18.14 -20.38 8.98
CA THR A 50 -18.71 -20.79 7.68
C THR A 50 -18.00 -20.06 6.54
N TYR A 51 -18.06 -20.64 5.34
CA TYR A 51 -17.50 -20.02 4.13
C TYR A 51 -18.05 -18.61 3.90
N GLN A 52 -19.36 -18.42 4.11
CA GLN A 52 -20.02 -17.13 3.92
C GLN A 52 -19.48 -16.08 4.90
N THR A 53 -19.30 -16.45 6.17
CA THR A 53 -18.74 -15.58 7.19
C THR A 53 -17.29 -15.24 6.87
N TRP A 54 -16.49 -16.24 6.47
CA TRP A 54 -15.12 -16.02 6.05
C TRP A 54 -15.00 -15.11 4.83
N GLN A 55 -15.82 -15.33 3.80
CA GLN A 55 -15.80 -14.52 2.58
C GLN A 55 -16.06 -13.04 2.88
N ALA A 56 -17.04 -12.74 3.73
CA ALA A 56 -17.33 -11.39 4.16
C ALA A 56 -16.15 -10.76 4.94
N GLN A 57 -15.58 -11.50 5.89
CA GLN A 57 -14.43 -11.03 6.67
C GLN A 57 -13.17 -10.83 5.80
N TRP A 58 -12.93 -11.74 4.87
CA TRP A 58 -11.82 -11.69 3.92
C TRP A 58 -11.89 -10.44 3.05
N ASN A 59 -13.06 -10.19 2.45
CA ASN A 59 -13.25 -9.02 1.58
C ASN A 59 -13.01 -7.72 2.35
N GLN A 60 -13.55 -7.62 3.57
CA GLN A 60 -13.34 -6.45 4.43
C GLN A 60 -11.86 -6.28 4.80
N ALA A 61 -11.21 -7.35 5.27
CA ALA A 61 -9.81 -7.30 5.68
C ALA A 61 -8.87 -6.96 4.52
N MET A 62 -9.16 -7.49 3.31
CA MET A 62 -8.36 -7.23 2.12
C MET A 62 -8.53 -5.79 1.64
N GLU A 63 -9.76 -5.25 1.69
CA GLU A 63 -10.03 -3.85 1.38
C GLU A 63 -9.28 -2.91 2.36
N ASP A 64 -9.36 -3.19 3.66
CA ASP A 64 -8.68 -2.40 4.68
C ASP A 64 -7.16 -2.47 4.54
N LEU A 65 -6.61 -3.64 4.23
CA LEU A 65 -5.17 -3.83 3.99
C LEU A 65 -4.68 -3.02 2.78
N VAL A 66 -5.38 -3.10 1.64
CA VAL A 66 -5.03 -2.34 0.43
C VAL A 66 -5.11 -0.84 0.71
N ARG A 67 -6.18 -0.37 1.36
CA ARG A 67 -6.35 1.05 1.71
C ARG A 67 -5.26 1.54 2.66
N ALA A 68 -4.92 0.76 3.68
CA ALA A 68 -3.84 1.10 4.61
C ALA A 68 -2.50 1.25 3.89
N TYR A 69 -2.20 0.35 2.96
CA TYR A 69 -0.96 0.41 2.19
C TYR A 69 -0.93 1.58 1.20
N GLN A 70 -2.05 1.86 0.52
CA GLN A 70 -2.18 3.05 -0.33
C GLN A 70 -1.97 4.35 0.47
N SER A 71 -2.53 4.42 1.68
CA SER A 71 -2.34 5.55 2.59
C SER A 71 -0.87 5.72 3.00
N MET A 72 -0.15 4.63 3.25
CA MET A 72 1.29 4.67 3.50
C MET A 72 2.06 5.20 2.29
N ALA A 73 1.75 4.72 1.08
CA ALA A 73 2.39 5.18 -0.16
C ALA A 73 2.15 6.68 -0.39
N SER A 74 0.90 7.15 -0.25
CA SER A 74 0.57 8.57 -0.41
C SER A 74 1.24 9.45 0.65
N THR A 75 1.35 8.95 1.89
CA THR A 75 2.06 9.68 2.96
C THR A 75 3.54 9.79 2.65
N HIS A 76 4.15 8.73 2.11
CA HIS A 76 5.56 8.73 1.71
C HIS A 76 5.82 9.72 0.57
N GLU A 77 4.96 9.74 -0.45
CA GLU A 77 5.02 10.70 -1.56
C GLU A 77 4.87 12.14 -1.05
N ALA A 78 3.84 12.42 -0.24
CA ALA A 78 3.57 13.74 0.30
C ALA A 78 4.74 14.26 1.16
N ASN A 79 5.33 13.40 1.99
CA ASN A 79 6.51 13.74 2.78
C ASN A 79 7.71 14.11 1.87
N THR A 80 7.94 13.31 0.83
CA THR A 80 9.01 13.55 -0.16
C THR A 80 8.85 14.90 -0.84
N MET A 81 7.63 15.22 -1.28
CA MET A 81 7.31 16.51 -1.92
C MET A 81 7.48 17.69 -0.94
N ALA A 82 7.05 17.54 0.31
CA ALA A 82 7.20 18.58 1.33
C ALA A 82 8.68 18.86 1.64
N MET A 83 9.51 17.81 1.73
CA MET A 83 10.95 17.95 1.93
C MET A 83 11.62 18.64 0.73
N MET A 84 11.28 18.22 -0.51
CA MET A 84 11.79 18.85 -1.72
C MET A 84 11.45 20.34 -1.79
N ALA A 85 10.20 20.70 -1.49
CA ALA A 85 9.76 22.10 -1.47
C ALA A 85 10.50 22.92 -0.41
N ARG A 86 10.74 22.35 0.78
CA ARG A 86 11.52 23.00 1.84
C ARG A 86 12.96 23.26 1.38
N ASP A 87 13.61 22.27 0.79
CA ASP A 87 15.00 22.40 0.32
C ASP A 87 15.13 23.45 -0.78
N GLN A 88 14.16 23.51 -1.71
CA GLN A 88 14.11 24.57 -2.73
C GLN A 88 13.96 25.96 -2.10
N ALA A 89 13.10 26.10 -1.08
CA ALA A 89 12.92 27.36 -0.37
C ALA A 89 14.18 27.79 0.39
N GLU A 90 14.89 26.86 1.03
CA GLU A 90 16.18 27.15 1.69
C GLU A 90 17.26 27.56 0.68
N ALA A 91 17.36 26.88 -0.47
CA ALA A 91 18.30 27.25 -1.52
C ALA A 91 18.04 28.65 -2.07
N ALA A 92 16.77 29.02 -2.25
CA ALA A 92 16.38 30.34 -2.74
C ALA A 92 16.81 31.50 -1.81
N LYS A 93 16.93 31.27 -0.49
CA LYS A 93 17.37 32.30 0.48
C LYS A 93 18.81 32.76 0.26
N TRP A 94 19.66 31.93 -0.35
CA TRP A 94 21.09 32.20 -0.55
C TRP A 94 21.48 32.49 -2.00
N GLY A 95 20.52 32.42 -2.93
CA GLY A 95 20.70 32.65 -4.36
C GLY A 95 20.20 34.01 -4.86
N GLY A 96 19.89 34.95 -3.95
CA GLY A 96 19.58 36.35 -4.24
C GLY A 96 20.81 37.24 -4.10
#